data_AF-T0TFB3-F1
#
_entry.id   AF-T0TFB3-F1
#
_cell.length_a   1.000
_cell.length_b   1.000
_cell.length_c   1.000
_cell.angle_alpha   90.00
_cell.angle_beta   90.00
_cell.angle_gamma   90.00
#
_symmetry.space_group_name_H-M   'P 1'
#
loop_
_entity.id
_entity.type
_entity.pdbx_description
1 polymer ?
#
loop_
_entity_poly.entity_id
_entity_poly.type
_entity_poly.pdbx_seq_one_letter_code
_entity_poly.pdbx_strand_id
1 'polypeptide(L)'
;MKPYLKGDYCIIAPDQGGHGKAGQYLSADDEYQHLKYYLEEKGYFDIKLVYGASLGVAIGWRLFNDQRFKIEHAWFDGVALKKNAWLLENVTRLLFRQKKRALKSQAQLHHNLLLKCMARIWLS
;
A
#
# COMPACT_ATOMS: atom_id res chain seq x y z
N MET A 1 -9.59 5.97 17.19
CA MET A 1 -9.07 7.27 16.71
C MET A 1 -8.85 8.17 17.91
N LYS A 2 -7.63 8.68 18.13
CA LYS A 2 -7.32 9.51 19.30
C LYS A 2 -8.07 10.87 19.21
N PRO A 3 -8.37 11.55 20.34
CA PRO A 3 -9.37 12.62 20.42
C PRO A 3 -9.05 13.93 19.68
N TYR A 4 -7.80 14.15 19.28
CA TYR A 4 -7.31 15.44 18.77
C TYR A 4 -7.71 15.80 17.32
N LEU A 5 -8.44 14.94 16.60
CA LEU A 5 -8.96 15.24 15.24
C LEU A 5 -10.48 15.22 15.16
N LYS A 6 -11.18 14.89 16.26
CA LYS A 6 -12.61 14.61 16.22
C LYS A 6 -13.39 15.90 16.45
N GLY A 7 -14.20 16.30 15.46
CA GLY A 7 -15.10 17.47 15.53
C GLY A 7 -14.75 18.58 14.54
N ASP A 8 -13.46 18.79 14.29
CA ASP A 8 -12.98 19.92 13.47
C ASP A 8 -12.54 19.50 12.05
N TYR A 9 -12.33 18.20 11.83
CA TYR A 9 -11.83 17.67 10.56
C TYR A 9 -12.68 16.51 10.04
N CYS A 10 -12.89 16.50 8.72
CA CYS A 10 -13.35 15.33 7.99
C CYS A 10 -12.12 14.47 7.64
N ILE A 11 -12.06 13.24 8.16
CA ILE A 11 -10.93 12.35 7.93
C ILE A 11 -11.29 11.33 6.86
N ILE A 12 -10.48 11.29 5.81
CA ILE A 12 -10.59 10.33 4.72
C ILE A 12 -9.38 9.38 4.82
N ALA A 13 -9.63 8.11 5.10
CA ALA A 13 -8.62 7.06 5.21
C ALA A 13 -9.03 5.89 4.31
N PRO A 14 -8.65 5.90 3.02
CA PRO A 14 -9.05 4.85 2.09
C PRO A 14 -8.35 3.53 2.41
N ASP A 15 -9.04 2.42 2.20
CA ASP A 15 -8.44 1.09 2.20
C ASP A 15 -7.46 0.98 1.02
N GLN A 16 -6.23 0.56 1.29
CA GLN A 16 -5.24 0.31 0.24
C GLN A 16 -5.52 -1.05 -0.43
N GLY A 17 -5.34 -1.15 -1.75
CA GLY A 17 -5.41 -2.42 -2.46
C GLY A 17 -4.60 -3.54 -1.79
N GLY A 18 -5.17 -4.75 -1.84
CA GLY A 18 -4.66 -5.91 -1.11
C GLY A 18 -4.98 -5.92 0.38
N HIS A 19 -5.74 -4.96 0.90
CA HIS A 19 -6.20 -4.90 2.29
C HIS A 19 -7.68 -4.49 2.37
N GLY A 20 -8.36 -4.90 3.45
CA GLY A 20 -9.74 -4.50 3.72
C GLY A 20 -10.73 -5.01 2.66
N LYS A 21 -11.62 -4.12 2.22
CA LYS A 21 -12.58 -4.41 1.13
C LYS A 21 -12.06 -4.00 -0.26
N ALA A 22 -10.85 -3.44 -0.32
CA ALA A 22 -10.26 -3.02 -1.58
C ALA A 22 -9.85 -4.24 -2.42
N GLY A 23 -9.91 -4.09 -3.75
CA GLY A 23 -9.46 -5.10 -4.71
C GLY A 23 -7.96 -5.34 -4.65
N GLN A 24 -7.40 -6.00 -5.66
CA GLN A 24 -5.95 -6.16 -5.75
C GLN A 24 -5.27 -4.81 -5.96
N TYR A 25 -4.12 -4.60 -5.29
CA TYR A 25 -3.25 -3.48 -5.58
C TYR A 25 -2.66 -3.63 -6.99
N LEU A 26 -2.90 -2.64 -7.84
CA LEU A 26 -2.37 -2.60 -9.20
C LEU A 26 -1.13 -1.68 -9.26
N SER A 27 -1.32 -0.40 -8.97
CA SER A 27 -0.28 0.61 -8.98
C SER A 27 -0.65 1.81 -8.10
N ALA A 28 0.35 2.60 -7.70
CA ALA A 28 0.09 3.83 -6.96
C ALA A 28 -0.63 4.90 -7.82
N ASP A 29 -0.50 4.82 -9.15
CA ASP A 29 -1.25 5.67 -10.08
C ASP A 29 -2.74 5.30 -10.09
N ASP A 30 -3.07 4.02 -10.14
CA ASP A 30 -4.48 3.56 -10.10
C ASP A 30 -5.15 3.90 -8.77
N GLU A 31 -4.47 3.63 -7.65
CA GLU A 31 -4.95 4.00 -6.31
C GLU A 31 -5.17 5.51 -6.19
N TYR A 32 -4.27 6.30 -6.78
CA TYR A 32 -4.43 7.74 -6.85
C TYR A 32 -5.64 8.16 -7.70
N GLN A 33 -5.90 7.53 -8.85
CA GLN A 33 -7.07 7.86 -9.67
C GLN A 33 -8.38 7.59 -8.94
N HIS A 34 -8.48 6.48 -8.20
CA HIS A 34 -9.67 6.19 -7.40
C HIS A 34 -9.87 7.21 -6.28
N LEU A 35 -8.80 7.57 -5.56
CA LEU A 35 -8.86 8.61 -4.53
C LEU A 35 -9.26 9.96 -5.14
N LYS A 36 -8.64 10.34 -6.26
CA LYS A 36 -8.93 11.57 -6.99
C LYS A 36 -10.39 11.63 -7.40
N TYR A 37 -10.91 10.58 -8.03
CA TYR A 37 -12.30 10.50 -8.44
C TYR A 37 -13.25 10.73 -7.25
N TYR A 38 -13.00 10.05 -6.13
CA TYR A 38 -13.81 10.21 -4.92
C TYR A 38 -13.77 11.66 -4.38
N LEU A 39 -12.58 12.27 -4.30
CA LEU A 39 -12.44 13.64 -3.80
C LEU A 39 -13.14 14.64 -4.72
N GLU A 40 -13.03 14.46 -6.03
CA GLU A 40 -13.69 15.31 -7.03
C GLU A 40 -15.21 15.18 -6.98
N GLU A 41 -15.72 13.94 -6.87
CA GLU A 41 -17.16 13.67 -6.73
C GLU A 41 -17.74 14.35 -5.48
N LYS A 42 -16.98 14.40 -4.38
CA LYS A 42 -17.40 15.05 -3.14
C LYS A 42 -17.10 16.55 -3.10
N GLY A 43 -16.44 17.10 -4.12
CA GLY A 43 -16.05 18.51 -4.15
C GLY A 43 -14.96 18.89 -3.14
N TYR A 44 -14.14 17.92 -2.72
CA TYR A 44 -13.06 18.12 -1.74
C TYR A 44 -11.76 18.54 -2.43
N PHE A 45 -11.62 19.84 -2.66
CA PHE A 45 -10.42 20.41 -3.31
C PHE A 45 -9.46 21.10 -2.34
N ASP A 46 -9.97 21.64 -1.23
CA ASP A 46 -9.18 22.25 -0.16
C ASP A 46 -8.86 21.22 0.94
N ILE A 47 -7.60 20.82 1.02
CA ILE A 47 -7.14 19.75 1.93
C ILE A 47 -6.15 20.32 2.93
N LYS A 48 -6.52 20.25 4.22
CA LYS A 48 -5.67 20.77 5.32
C LYS A 48 -4.40 19.96 5.52
N LEU A 49 -4.49 18.63 5.42
CA LEU A 49 -3.36 17.75 5.67
C LEU A 49 -3.45 16.51 4.81
N VAL A 50 -2.36 16.19 4.13
CA VAL A 50 -2.11 14.87 3.56
C VAL A 50 -1.05 14.17 4.41
N TYR A 51 -1.41 13.01 4.95
CA TYR A 51 -0.47 12.13 5.63
C TYR A 51 -0.29 10.85 4.81
N GLY A 52 0.96 10.56 4.43
CA GLY A 52 1.31 9.32 3.75
C GLY A 52 2.38 8.58 4.55
N ALA A 53 2.20 7.28 4.76
CA ALA A 53 3.20 6.42 5.37
C ALA A 53 3.51 5.22 4.48
N SER A 54 4.79 4.85 4.38
CA SER A 54 5.25 3.73 3.54
C SER A 54 4.73 3.84 2.09
N LEU A 55 3.92 2.90 1.60
CA LEU A 55 3.34 2.97 0.25
C LEU A 55 2.35 4.14 0.07
N GLY A 56 1.68 4.56 1.15
CA GLY A 56 0.78 5.71 1.14
C GLY A 56 1.48 7.02 0.78
N VAL A 57 2.82 7.10 0.95
CA VAL A 57 3.62 8.24 0.47
C VAL A 57 3.52 8.38 -1.04
N ALA A 58 3.51 7.27 -1.79
CA ALA A 58 3.46 7.33 -3.26
C ALA A 58 2.13 7.91 -3.77
N ILE A 59 1.02 7.61 -3.09
CA ILE A 59 -0.31 8.13 -3.42
C ILE A 59 -0.43 9.59 -2.95
N GLY A 60 -0.04 9.87 -1.70
CA GLY A 60 -0.07 11.22 -1.15
C GLY A 60 0.82 12.20 -1.92
N TRP A 61 1.96 11.74 -2.45
CA TRP A 61 2.83 12.54 -3.31
C TRP A 61 2.19 12.90 -4.66
N ARG A 62 1.40 11.99 -5.25
CA ARG A 62 0.65 12.27 -6.48
C ARG A 62 -0.41 13.32 -6.23
N LEU A 63 -1.18 13.16 -5.14
CA LEU A 63 -2.17 14.14 -4.73
C LEU A 63 -1.56 15.51 -4.47
N PHE A 64 -0.42 15.56 -3.78
CA PHE A 64 0.30 16.81 -3.49
C PHE A 64 0.80 17.55 -4.75
N ASN A 65 1.15 16.83 -5.82
CA ASN A 65 1.61 17.46 -7.06
C ASN A 65 0.47 17.79 -8.05
N ASP A 66 -0.76 17.36 -7.78
CA ASP A 66 -1.90 17.67 -8.63
C ASP A 66 -2.44 19.06 -8.30
N GLN A 67 -2.28 19.99 -9.25
CA GLN A 67 -2.65 21.39 -9.11
C GLN A 67 -4.16 21.62 -8.90
N ARG A 68 -5.00 20.60 -9.10
CA ARG A 68 -6.43 20.67 -8.79
C ARG A 68 -6.72 20.76 -7.29
N PHE A 69 -5.82 20.24 -6.44
CA PHE A 69 -6.02 20.22 -5.00
C PHE A 69 -5.14 21.25 -4.32
N LYS A 70 -5.74 22.05 -3.45
CA LYS A 70 -5.01 23.00 -2.60
C LYS A 70 -4.66 22.30 -1.29
N ILE A 71 -3.39 21.93 -1.16
CA ILE A 71 -2.89 21.21 0.01
C ILE A 71 -2.09 22.17 0.90
N GLU A 72 -2.55 22.36 2.13
CA GLU A 72 -1.91 23.27 3.09
C GLU A 72 -0.66 22.63 3.72
N HIS A 73 -0.79 21.37 4.15
CA HIS A 73 0.32 20.62 4.74
C HIS A 73 0.39 19.19 4.19
N ALA A 74 1.61 18.70 4.01
CA ALA A 74 1.88 17.32 3.63
C ALA A 74 2.96 16.72 4.53
N TRP A 75 2.70 15.55 5.09
CA TRP A 75 3.64 14.80 5.91
C TRP A 75 3.84 13.41 5.34
N PHE A 76 5.08 13.08 4.98
CA PHE A 76 5.44 11.80 4.38
C PHE A 76 6.43 11.07 5.27
N ASP A 77 6.01 9.92 5.79
CA ASP A 77 6.77 9.08 6.70
C ASP A 77 7.21 7.76 6.03
N GLY A 78 8.48 7.40 6.17
CA GLY A 78 8.97 6.06 5.84
C GLY A 78 9.49 5.80 4.42
N VAL A 79 9.75 6.82 3.58
CA VAL A 79 10.51 6.63 2.32
C VAL A 79 11.31 7.88 1.97
N ALA A 80 12.60 7.72 1.62
CA ALA A 80 13.37 8.79 1.01
C ALA A 80 12.80 9.11 -0.38
N LEU A 81 12.07 10.21 -0.51
CA LEU A 81 11.57 10.76 -1.78
C LEU A 81 12.75 11.26 -2.63
N LYS A 82 13.51 10.36 -3.25
CA LYS A 82 14.54 10.72 -4.22
C LYS A 82 14.00 10.60 -5.65
N LYS A 83 14.15 11.69 -6.40
CA LYS A 83 13.77 11.87 -7.81
C LYS A 83 14.37 10.82 -8.78
N ASN A 84 15.38 10.05 -8.34
CA ASN A 84 15.99 8.94 -9.09
C ASN A 84 15.75 7.62 -8.33
N ALA A 85 14.59 7.01 -8.56
CA ALA A 85 14.08 5.86 -7.81
C ALA A 85 14.55 4.48 -8.30
N TRP A 86 15.39 4.39 -9.34
CA TRP A 86 15.79 3.10 -9.92
C TRP A 86 16.42 2.15 -8.89
N LEU A 87 17.28 2.66 -8.00
CA LEU A 87 17.94 1.85 -6.99
C LEU A 87 16.94 1.33 -5.94
N LEU A 88 16.02 2.19 -5.50
CA LEU A 88 15.04 1.86 -4.46
C LEU A 88 13.94 0.92 -4.98
N GLU A 89 13.54 1.11 -6.23
CA GLU A 89 12.64 0.22 -6.96
C GLU A 89 13.25 -1.16 -7.15
N ASN A 90 14.54 -1.24 -7.47
CA ASN A 90 15.25 -2.52 -7.56
C ASN A 90 15.35 -3.21 -6.21
N VAL A 91 15.66 -2.48 -5.13
CA VAL A 91 15.73 -3.04 -3.78
C VAL A 91 14.36 -3.56 -3.34
N THR A 92 13.29 -2.78 -3.52
CA THR A 92 11.93 -3.22 -3.18
C THR A 92 11.49 -4.40 -4.05
N ARG A 93 11.72 -4.39 -5.37
CA ARG A 93 11.46 -5.55 -6.25
C ARG A 93 12.23 -6.79 -5.81
N LEU A 94 13.49 -6.66 -5.39
CA LEU A 94 14.30 -7.75 -4.85
C LEU A 94 13.68 -8.32 -3.57
N LEU A 95 13.32 -7.46 -2.61
CA LEU A 95 12.69 -7.88 -1.36
C LEU A 95 11.34 -8.57 -1.58
N PHE A 96 10.50 -8.03 -2.48
CA PHE A 96 9.24 -8.67 -2.86
C PHE A 96 9.45 -10.03 -3.54
N ARG A 97 10.45 -10.14 -4.43
CA ARG A 97 10.81 -11.42 -5.07
C ARG A 97 11.33 -12.44 -4.06
N GLN A 98 12.15 -12.01 -3.09
CA GLN A 98 12.63 -12.88 -2.02
C GLN A 98 11.49 -13.38 -1.14
N LYS A 99 10.57 -12.50 -0.71
CA LYS A 99 9.37 -12.91 0.04
C LYS A 99 8.50 -13.89 -0.74
N LYS A 100 8.28 -13.65 -2.04
CA LYS A 100 7.52 -14.58 -2.90
C LYS A 100 8.20 -15.93 -3.05
N ARG A 101 9.54 -15.97 -3.15
CA ARG A 101 10.32 -17.22 -3.17
C ARG A 101 10.22 -17.97 -1.84
N ALA A 102 10.34 -17.27 -0.71
CA ALA A 102 10.22 -17.86 0.61
C ALA A 102 8.83 -18.50 0.84
N LEU A 103 7.76 -17.83 0.42
CA LEU A 103 6.40 -18.37 0.48
C LEU A 103 6.22 -19.62 -0.39
N LYS A 104 6.79 -19.61 -1.61
CA LYS A 104 6.78 -20.79 -2.49
C LYS A 104 7.59 -21.96 -1.91
N SER A 105 8.79 -21.71 -1.38
CA SER A 105 9.59 -22.76 -0.75
C SER A 105 8.92 -23.32 0.49
N GLN A 106 8.26 -22.48 1.28
CA GLN A 106 7.51 -22.90 2.47
C GLN A 106 6.28 -23.75 2.09
N ALA A 107 5.54 -23.35 1.06
CA ALA A 107 4.45 -24.16 0.50
C ALA A 107 4.95 -25.51 -0.07
N GLN A 108 6.07 -25.51 -0.79
CA GLN A 108 6.69 -26.73 -1.33
C GLN A 108 7.19 -27.67 -0.21
N LEU A 109 7.77 -27.11 0.85
CA LEU A 109 8.20 -27.85 2.04
C LEU A 109 7.01 -28.50 2.75
N HIS A 110 5.92 -27.77 2.93
CA HIS A 110 4.68 -28.32 3.51
C HIS A 110 4.09 -29.44 2.65
N HIS A 111 4.07 -29.28 1.33
CA HIS A 111 3.61 -30.32 0.40
C HIS A 111 4.48 -31.59 0.47
N ASN A 112 5.81 -31.44 0.50
CA ASN A 112 6.74 -32.57 0.62
C ASN A 112 6.67 -33.27 1.99
N LEU A 113 6.41 -32.53 3.07
CA LEU A 113 6.17 -33.09 4.40
C LEU A 113 4.87 -33.90 4.45
N LEU A 114 3.79 -33.38 3.86
CA LEU A 114 2.51 -34.09 3.75
C LEU A 114 2.66 -35.40 2.97
N LEU A 115 3.36 -35.38 1.83
CA LEU A 115 3.63 -36.60 1.05
C LEU A 115 4.44 -37.64 1.84
N LYS A 116 5.46 -37.21 2.61
CA LYS A 116 6.23 -38.12 3.47
C LYS A 116 5.40 -38.70 4.61
N CYS A 117 4.54 -37.90 5.26
CA CYS A 117 3.64 -38.36 6.31
C CYS A 117 2.62 -39.37 5.75
N MET A 118 2.02 -39.08 4.60
CA MET A 118 1.07 -39.99 3.94
C MET A 118 1.72 -41.31 3.53
N ALA A 119 2.93 -41.27 2.95
CA ALA A 119 3.67 -42.48 2.58
C ALA A 119 4.02 -43.36 3.79
N ARG A 120 4.32 -42.75 4.94
CA ARG A 120 4.66 -43.47 6.18
C ARG A 120 3.45 -44.15 6.82
N ILE A 121 2.25 -43.58 6.66
CA ILE A 121 0.98 -44.17 7.13
C ILE A 121 0.59 -45.38 6.27
N TRP A 122 0.90 -45.39 4.97
CA TRP A 122 0.59 -46.50 4.06
C TRP A 122 1.53 -47.72 4.18
N LEU A 123 2.65 -47.57 4.88
CA LEU A 123 3.69 -48.60 5.07
C LEU A 123 3.70 -49.20 6.50
N SER A 124 2.74 -48.83 7.35
CA SER A 124 2.54 -49.38 8.71
C SER A 124 1.24 -50.17 8.77
#